data_AF-A0A2G6NC24-F1
#
_entry.id   AF-A0A2G6NC24-F1
#
_cell.length_a   1.000
_cell.length_b   1.000
_cell.length_c   1.000
_cell.angle_alpha   90.00
_cell.angle_beta   90.00
_cell.angle_gamma   90.00
#
_symmetry.space_group_name_H-M   'P 1'
#
loop_
_entity.id
_entity.type
_entity.pdbx_description
1 polymer ?
#
loop_
_entity_poly.entity_id
_entity_poly.type
_entity_poly.pdbx_seq_one_letter_code
_entity_poly.pdbx_strand_id
1 'polypeptide(L)'
;MQRGFVFVFFLECLFLFVFTSISCAGDGATLGSSADYYKQLIIYITGDWQAYGEIFTLLQGKWFWKIFLAVITGIPAVFLLHYLIIGAKHFDHDGRKIYFFSLFIRIVH
;
A
#
# COMPACT_ATOMS: atom_id res chain seq x y z
N MET A 1 -2.91 -65.24 26.90
CA MET A 1 -3.24 -64.27 25.83
C MET A 1 -3.58 -62.87 26.36
N GLN A 2 -4.44 -62.73 27.38
CA GLN A 2 -4.92 -61.43 27.85
C GLN A 2 -3.83 -60.47 28.40
N ARG A 3 -2.79 -60.98 29.08
CA ARG A 3 -1.70 -60.16 29.65
C ARG A 3 -0.78 -59.54 28.60
N GLY A 4 -0.56 -60.22 27.47
CA GLY A 4 0.24 -59.71 26.35
C GLY A 4 -0.50 -58.62 25.57
N PHE A 5 -1.80 -58.80 25.37
CA PHE A 5 -2.65 -57.80 24.70
C PHE A 5 -2.72 -56.48 25.48
N VAL A 6 -2.86 -56.55 26.80
CA VAL A 6 -2.86 -55.36 27.66
C VAL A 6 -1.52 -54.63 27.60
N PHE A 7 -0.40 -55.36 27.62
CA PHE A 7 0.93 -54.74 27.55
C PHE A 7 1.18 -54.04 26.20
N VAL A 8 0.80 -54.67 25.08
CA VAL A 8 0.93 -54.07 23.75
C VAL A 8 0.05 -52.83 23.63
N PHE A 9 -1.18 -52.87 24.16
CA PHE A 9 -2.08 -51.71 24.16
C PHE A 9 -1.50 -50.52 24.93
N PHE A 10 -0.90 -50.76 26.11
CA PHE A 10 -0.24 -49.69 26.87
C PHE A 10 1.01 -49.14 26.16
N LEU A 11 1.77 -49.99 25.48
CA LEU A 11 2.94 -49.57 24.70
C LEU A 11 2.53 -48.68 23.51
N GLU A 12 1.47 -49.05 22.80
CA GLU A 12 0.88 -48.28 21.71
C GLU A 12 0.35 -46.93 22.20
N CYS A 13 -0.37 -46.91 23.33
CA CYS A 13 -0.84 -45.66 23.93
C CYS A 13 0.32 -44.75 24.36
N LEU A 14 1.39 -45.31 24.92
CA LEU A 14 2.59 -44.55 25.29
C LEU A 14 3.28 -43.99 24.05
N PHE A 15 3.40 -44.79 22.98
CA PHE A 15 4.01 -44.36 21.74
C PHE A 15 3.21 -43.23 21.08
N LEU A 16 1.89 -43.34 21.04
CA LEU A 16 1.00 -42.28 20.57
C LEU A 16 1.12 -41.02 21.42
N PHE A 17 1.16 -41.15 22.75
CA PHE A 17 1.29 -40.00 23.65
C PHE A 17 2.63 -39.26 23.47
N VAL A 18 3.73 -40.01 23.31
CA VAL A 18 5.07 -39.46 23.03
C VAL A 18 5.11 -38.82 21.64
N PHE A 19 4.51 -39.44 20.63
CA PHE A 19 4.51 -38.91 19.27
C PHE A 19 3.67 -37.62 19.17
N THR A 20 2.51 -37.56 19.83
CA THR A 20 1.70 -36.33 19.94
C THR A 20 2.44 -35.22 20.69
N SER A 21 3.16 -35.54 21.77
CA SER A 21 3.91 -34.54 22.54
C SER A 21 5.16 -34.02 21.82
N ILE A 22 5.81 -34.82 20.97
CA ILE A 22 6.89 -34.35 20.08
C ILE A 22 6.32 -33.50 18.93
N SER A 23 5.14 -33.87 18.41
CA SER A 23 4.48 -33.11 17.33
C SER A 23 4.02 -31.72 17.79
N CYS A 24 3.63 -31.57 19.07
CA CYS A 24 3.30 -30.24 19.63
C CYS A 24 4.53 -29.46 20.15
N ALA A 25 5.70 -30.10 20.23
CA ALA A 25 6.97 -29.41 20.48
C ALA A 25 7.67 -28.95 19.18
N GLY A 26 7.18 -29.42 18.02
CA GLY A 26 7.68 -29.11 16.69
C GLY A 26 7.20 -27.78 16.10
N ASP A 27 6.42 -26.99 16.83
CA ASP A 27 6.26 -25.57 16.54
C ASP A 27 7.18 -24.79 17.47
N GLY A 28 8.42 -24.59 17.02
CA GLY A 28 9.30 -23.53 17.49
C GLY A 28 8.76 -22.13 17.17
N ALA A 29 7.46 -21.92 17.31
CA ALA A 29 6.85 -20.61 17.37
C ALA A 29 7.20 -20.04 18.74
N THR A 30 8.33 -19.33 18.80
CA THR A 30 8.55 -18.28 19.78
C THR A 30 7.23 -17.56 20.04
N LEU A 31 6.58 -17.84 21.19
CA LEU A 31 5.37 -17.17 21.65
C LEU A 31 5.75 -15.76 22.09
N GLY A 32 6.21 -14.94 21.14
CA GLY A 32 6.16 -13.50 21.26
C GLY A 32 4.70 -13.08 21.31
N SER A 33 4.44 -11.96 22.00
CA SER A 33 3.11 -11.35 21.98
C SER A 33 2.63 -11.18 20.54
N SER A 34 1.31 -11.09 20.32
CA SER A 34 0.78 -10.65 19.02
C SER A 34 1.40 -9.32 18.56
N ALA A 35 1.85 -8.50 19.51
CA ALA A 35 2.64 -7.30 19.25
C ALA A 35 4.02 -7.59 18.63
N ASP A 36 4.71 -8.66 19.05
CA ASP A 36 6.02 -9.04 18.51
C ASP A 36 5.90 -9.62 17.11
N TYR A 37 4.87 -10.43 16.85
CA TYR A 37 4.53 -10.86 15.49
C TYR A 37 4.24 -9.66 14.58
N TYR A 38 3.41 -8.72 15.04
CA TYR A 38 3.07 -7.53 14.26
C TYR A 38 4.32 -6.67 13.96
N LYS A 39 5.23 -6.50 14.93
CA LYS A 39 6.51 -5.80 14.72
C LYS A 39 7.34 -6.47 13.62
N GLN A 40 7.50 -7.80 13.66
CA GLN A 40 8.25 -8.54 12.64
C GLN A 40 7.59 -8.45 11.26
N LEU A 41 6.26 -8.56 11.21
CA LEU A 41 5.49 -8.43 9.98
C LEU A 41 5.66 -7.04 9.34
N ILE A 42 5.57 -5.98 10.14
CA ILE A 42 5.76 -4.61 9.65
C ILE A 42 7.20 -4.42 9.16
N ILE A 43 8.22 -4.87 9.89
CA ILE A 43 9.62 -4.81 9.42
C ILE A 43 9.78 -5.53 8.08
N TYR A 44 9.17 -6.71 7.92
CA TYR A 44 9.23 -7.48 6.68
C TYR A 44 8.53 -6.77 5.50
N ILE A 45 7.33 -6.21 5.72
CA ILE A 45 6.54 -5.58 4.67
C ILE A 45 7.09 -4.21 4.28
N THR A 46 7.48 -3.40 5.27
CA THR A 46 7.80 -1.98 5.07
C THR A 46 9.28 -1.65 5.19
N GLY A 47 10.13 -2.59 5.61
CA GLY A 47 11.54 -2.34 5.87
C GLY A 47 11.72 -1.27 6.95
N ASP A 48 12.74 -0.41 6.80
CA ASP A 48 12.99 0.74 7.69
C ASP A 48 12.22 1.99 7.23
N TRP A 49 10.89 1.89 7.17
CA TRP A 49 10.03 3.03 6.84
C TRP A 49 10.09 4.13 7.90
N GLN A 50 10.44 3.78 9.14
CA GLN A 50 10.56 4.70 10.26
C GLN A 50 11.66 5.75 10.02
N ALA A 51 12.78 5.36 9.38
CA ALA A 51 13.82 6.29 8.96
C ALA A 51 13.32 7.40 8.01
N TYR A 52 12.29 7.11 7.20
CA TYR A 52 11.69 8.08 6.29
C TYR A 52 10.46 8.80 6.89
N GLY A 53 9.87 8.24 7.93
CA GLY A 53 8.70 8.78 8.61
C GLY A 53 8.96 10.17 9.21
N GLU A 54 10.11 10.35 9.87
CA GLU A 54 10.47 11.64 10.48
C GLU A 54 10.61 12.74 9.41
N ILE A 55 11.31 12.45 8.32
CA ILE A 55 11.51 13.38 7.20
C ILE A 55 10.15 13.71 6.56
N PHE A 56 9.30 12.71 6.35
CA PHE A 56 7.96 12.91 5.81
C PHE A 56 7.13 13.82 6.71
N THR A 57 7.07 13.58 8.02
CA THR A 57 6.31 14.41 8.95
C THR A 57 6.85 15.83 9.03
N LEU A 58 8.18 16.02 8.93
CA LEU A 58 8.81 17.35 8.84
C LEU A 58 8.37 18.06 7.56
N LEU A 59 8.48 17.42 6.40
CA LEU A 59 8.08 18.00 5.11
C LEU A 59 6.59 18.32 5.09
N GLN A 60 5.75 17.42 5.58
CA GLN A 60 4.31 17.60 5.65
C GLN A 60 3.94 18.77 6.58
N GLY A 61 4.53 18.85 7.78
CA GLY A 61 4.23 19.88 8.76
C GLY A 61 4.73 21.28 8.37
N LYS A 62 5.87 21.38 7.65
CA LYS A 62 6.51 22.68 7.37
C LYS A 62 6.38 23.15 5.92
N TRP A 63 6.39 22.24 4.95
CA TRP A 63 6.63 22.57 3.55
C TRP A 63 5.43 22.34 2.64
N PHE A 64 4.67 21.25 2.85
CA PHE A 64 3.60 20.88 1.92
C PHE A 64 2.54 21.99 1.76
N TRP A 65 2.14 22.64 2.85
CA TRP A 65 1.16 23.72 2.76
C TRP A 65 1.69 24.92 1.96
N LYS A 66 2.99 25.26 2.09
CA LYS A 66 3.62 26.37 1.36
C LYS A 66 3.71 26.07 -0.12
N ILE A 67 4.14 24.85 -0.45
CA ILE A 67 4.24 24.38 -1.83
C ILE A 67 2.85 24.34 -2.45
N PHE A 68 1.86 23.78 -1.76
CA PHE A 68 0.49 23.71 -2.24
C PHE A 68 -0.10 25.10 -2.47
N LEU A 69 0.10 26.03 -1.53
CA LEU A 69 -0.33 27.41 -1.66
C LEU A 69 0.37 28.11 -2.83
N ALA A 70 1.68 27.90 -3.02
CA ALA A 70 2.42 28.45 -4.16
C ALA A 70 1.92 27.89 -5.50
N VAL A 71 1.56 26.61 -5.56
CA VAL A 71 1.04 25.97 -6.78
C VAL A 71 -0.36 26.47 -7.11
N ILE A 72 -1.28 26.44 -6.14
CA ILE A 72 -2.68 26.83 -6.36
C ILE A 72 -2.85 28.32 -6.63
N THR A 73 -1.92 29.17 -6.20
CA THR A 73 -1.93 30.61 -6.50
C THR A 73 -1.05 30.96 -7.70
N GLY A 74 0.16 30.40 -7.76
CA GLY A 74 1.15 30.71 -8.78
C GLY A 74 0.74 30.25 -10.18
N ILE A 75 0.16 29.05 -10.31
CA ILE A 75 -0.30 28.56 -11.62
C ILE A 75 -1.39 29.49 -12.17
N PRO A 76 -2.52 29.76 -11.48
CA PRO A 76 -3.52 30.70 -11.99
C PRO A 76 -2.96 32.11 -12.23
N ALA A 77 -2.05 32.60 -11.39
CA ALA A 77 -1.43 33.90 -11.60
C ALA A 77 -0.62 33.98 -12.90
N VAL A 78 0.13 32.92 -13.24
CA VAL A 78 0.85 32.83 -14.52
C VAL A 78 -0.12 32.79 -15.70
N PHE A 79 -1.21 32.02 -15.61
CA PHE A 79 -2.24 32.00 -16.65
C PHE A 79 -2.96 33.35 -16.80
N LEU A 80 -3.24 34.03 -15.70
CA LEU A 80 -3.80 35.37 -15.71
C LEU A 80 -2.84 36.37 -16.35
N LEU A 81 -1.55 36.33 -16.00
CA LEU A 81 -0.53 37.17 -16.60
C LEU A 81 -0.42 36.92 -18.10
N HIS A 82 -0.41 35.65 -18.52
CA HIS A 82 -0.44 35.26 -19.92
C HIS A 82 -1.66 35.85 -20.63
N TYR A 83 -2.84 35.74 -20.02
CA TYR A 83 -4.07 36.31 -20.58
C TYR A 83 -4.02 37.84 -20.69
N LEU A 84 -3.46 38.55 -19.70
CA LEU A 84 -3.37 40.00 -19.71
C LEU A 84 -2.33 40.53 -20.72
N ILE A 85 -1.21 39.82 -20.90
CA ILE A 85 -0.13 40.24 -21.81
C ILE A 85 -0.40 39.80 -23.25
N ILE A 86 -0.78 38.53 -23.46
CA ILE A 86 -0.93 37.94 -24.80
C ILE A 86 -2.38 38.06 -25.30
N GLY A 87 -3.34 38.15 -24.38
CA GLY A 87 -4.76 38.19 -24.71
C GLY A 87 -5.37 36.80 -24.84
N ALA A 88 -6.69 36.77 -24.98
CA ALA A 88 -7.39 35.56 -25.40
C ALA A 88 -6.98 35.21 -26.83
N LYS A 89 -6.61 33.96 -27.08
CA LYS A 89 -6.45 33.49 -28.46
C LYS A 89 -7.81 33.54 -29.16
N HIS A 90 -7.92 34.43 -30.15
CA HIS A 90 -9.10 34.51 -31.00
C HIS A 90 -9.02 33.41 -32.06
N PHE A 91 -10.11 32.66 -32.21
CA PHE A 91 -10.26 31.66 -33.25
C PHE A 91 -11.43 32.08 -34.14
N ASP A 92 -11.13 32.47 -35.38
CA ASP A 92 -12.16 32.81 -36.35
C ASP A 92 -12.99 31.56 -36.67
N HIS A 93 -14.28 31.61 -36.37
CA HIS A 93 -15.21 30.50 -36.61
C HIS A 93 -16.05 30.67 -37.89
N ASP A 94 -15.83 31.75 -38.63
CA ASP A 94 -16.55 32.07 -39.87
C ASP A 94 -16.08 31.23 -41.08
N GLY A 95 -15.00 30.45 -40.92
CA GLY A 95 -14.45 29.56 -41.94
C GLY A 95 -15.07 28.15 -41.98
N ARG A 96 -14.66 27.35 -42.97
CA ARG A 96 -15.03 25.92 -43.04
C ARG A 96 -14.50 25.17 -41.81
N LYS A 97 -15.39 24.51 -41.08
CA LYS A 97 -15.04 23.67 -39.92
C LYS A 97 -14.22 22.47 -40.38
N ILE A 98 -12.93 22.46 -40.07
CA ILE A 98 -12.06 21.29 -40.24
C ILE A 98 -12.15 20.47 -38.97
N TYR A 99 -12.79 19.31 -39.05
CA TYR A 99 -12.92 18.41 -37.92
C TYR A 99 -11.64 17.59 -37.74
N PHE A 100 -11.01 17.71 -36.57
CA PHE A 100 -9.84 16.92 -36.23
C PHE A 100 -10.17 15.44 -35.99
N PHE A 101 -11.39 15.17 -35.52
CA PHE A 101 -11.88 13.83 -35.24
C PHE A 101 -13.00 13.40 -36.19
N SER A 102 -13.03 12.10 -36.51
CA SER A 102 -14.12 11.50 -37.28
C SER A 102 -15.45 11.65 -36.56
N LEU A 103 -16.56 11.54 -37.30
CA LEU A 103 -17.91 11.67 -36.74
C LEU A 103 -18.15 10.64 -35.63
N PHE A 104 -17.69 9.40 -35.82
CA PHE A 104 -17.77 8.35 -34.81
C PHE A 104 -17.07 8.73 -33.50
N ILE A 105 -15.82 9.20 -33.57
CA ILE A 105 -15.05 9.58 -32.38
C ILE A 105 -15.73 10.73 -31.62
N ARG A 106 -16.32 11.69 -32.33
CA ARG A 106 -17.04 12.81 -31.71
C ARG A 106 -18.36 12.43 -31.04
N ILE A 107 -18.98 11.33 -31.44
CA ILE A 107 -20.21 10.83 -30.79
C ILE A 107 -19.87 10.05 -29.51
N VAL A 108 -18.72 9.37 -29.49
CA VAL A 108 -18.33 8.48 -28.39
C VAL A 108 -17.59 9.20 -27.26
N HIS A 109 -16.88 10.28 -27.55
CA HIS A 109 -16.12 11.08 -26.57
C HIS A 109 -17.03 11.98 -25.72
#